data_AF-E7N451-F1
#
_entry.id   AF-E7N451-F1
#
_cell.length_a   1.000
_cell.length_b   1.000
_cell.length_c   1.000
_cell.angle_alpha   90.00
_cell.angle_beta   90.00
_cell.angle_gamma   90.00
#
_symmetry.space_group_name_H-M   'P 1'
#
loop_
_entity.id
_entity.type
_entity.pdbx_description
1 polymer ?
#
loop_
_entity_poly.entity_id
_entity_poly.type
_entity_poly.pdbx_seq_one_letter_code
_entity_poly.pdbx_strand_id
1 'polypeptide(L)'
;MSAYVMVVGLLLVAAVVFLLRRWKGNPKVESLFIREKPDRPREQTHRGEPVPKEYPVTIYKDGVPMKGWVKEMPHGLQCFDENGNIVVDVTDRLTKILGSFETHGRNGSITDDRLEGMDYWVVPEYSTMPFEALGPNNWALPVVARVGNTLSWVYQARAVPLKFFYGVY
;
A
#
# COMPACT_ATOMS: atom_id res chain seq x y z
N MET A 1 78.66 -28.85 -18.07
CA MET A 1 77.29 -28.95 -17.52
C MET A 1 76.89 -27.78 -16.60
N SER A 2 77.57 -26.62 -16.61
CA SER A 2 77.30 -25.52 -15.66
C SER A 2 76.40 -24.41 -16.22
N ALA A 3 76.57 -24.00 -17.50
CA ALA A 3 75.80 -22.88 -18.06
C ALA A 3 74.32 -23.20 -18.33
N TYR A 4 73.99 -24.42 -18.75
CA TYR A 4 72.62 -24.81 -19.09
C TYR A 4 71.70 -24.87 -17.86
N VAL A 5 72.24 -25.35 -16.73
CA VAL A 5 71.52 -25.41 -15.44
C VAL A 5 71.23 -24.00 -14.91
N MET A 6 72.16 -23.06 -15.10
CA MET A 6 71.99 -21.66 -14.70
C MET A 6 70.93 -20.93 -15.53
N VAL A 7 70.92 -21.14 -16.86
CA VAL A 7 69.94 -20.51 -17.76
C VAL A 7 68.53 -21.05 -17.52
N VAL A 8 68.39 -22.38 -17.33
CA VAL A 8 67.09 -23.00 -17.01
C VAL A 8 66.60 -22.55 -15.63
N GLY A 9 67.50 -22.43 -14.65
CA GLY A 9 67.17 -21.89 -13.33
C GLY A 9 66.66 -20.44 -13.38
N LEU A 10 67.32 -19.57 -14.15
CA LEU A 10 66.90 -18.17 -14.33
C LEU A 10 65.55 -18.03 -15.01
N LEU A 11 65.28 -18.85 -16.04
CA LEU A 11 63.99 -18.86 -16.73
C LEU A 11 62.84 -19.34 -15.83
N LEU A 12 63.09 -20.35 -14.99
CA LEU A 12 62.10 -20.82 -14.00
C LEU A 12 61.79 -19.75 -12.96
N VAL A 13 62.80 -19.04 -12.45
CA VAL A 13 62.60 -17.94 -11.50
C VAL A 13 61.82 -16.80 -12.14
N ALA A 14 62.14 -16.41 -13.37
CA ALA A 14 61.41 -15.36 -14.09
C ALA A 14 59.94 -15.74 -14.35
N ALA A 15 59.67 -17.00 -14.71
CA ALA A 15 58.32 -17.50 -14.91
C ALA A 15 57.51 -17.50 -13.61
N VAL A 16 58.10 -17.92 -12.49
CA VAL A 16 57.45 -17.90 -11.17
C VAL A 16 57.13 -16.47 -10.74
N VAL A 17 58.07 -15.52 -10.91
CA VAL A 17 57.84 -14.10 -10.59
C VAL A 17 56.74 -13.49 -11.46
N PHE A 18 56.70 -13.82 -12.76
CA PHE A 18 55.65 -13.38 -13.68
C PHE A 18 54.27 -13.93 -13.29
N LEU A 19 54.18 -15.21 -12.93
CA LEU A 19 52.93 -15.84 -12.48
C LEU A 19 52.45 -15.26 -11.14
N LEU A 20 53.35 -15.02 -10.19
CA LEU A 20 53.01 -14.38 -8.90
C LEU A 20 52.52 -12.93 -9.06
N ARG A 21 53.10 -12.16 -9.98
CA ARG A 21 52.63 -10.81 -10.31
C ARG A 21 51.25 -10.83 -10.97
N ARG A 22 50.99 -11.79 -11.86
CA ARG A 22 49.68 -11.95 -12.51
C ARG A 22 48.59 -12.37 -11.53
N TRP A 23 48.94 -13.17 -10.51
CA TRP A 23 47.98 -13.65 -9.52
C TRP A 23 47.56 -12.55 -8.51
N LYS A 24 48.43 -11.59 -8.19
CA LYS A 24 48.07 -10.40 -7.40
C LYS A 24 47.10 -9.43 -8.10
N GLY A 25 46.90 -9.56 -9.41
CA GLY A 25 46.07 -8.66 -10.22
C GLY A 25 44.61 -9.08 -10.42
N ASN A 26 44.13 -10.17 -9.80
CA ASN A 26 42.74 -10.59 -9.99
C ASN A 26 42.12 -11.20 -8.71
N PRO A 27 41.63 -10.38 -7.77
CA PRO A 27 40.81 -10.87 -6.68
C PRO A 27 39.37 -11.01 -7.17
N LYS A 28 39.10 -12.07 -7.94
CA LYS A 28 37.72 -12.38 -8.33
C LYS A 28 37.38 -13.86 -8.31
N VAL A 29 37.88 -14.63 -7.33
CA VAL A 29 37.27 -15.93 -6.97
C VAL A 29 37.59 -16.28 -5.51
N GLU A 30 37.10 -15.52 -4.54
CA GLU A 30 36.98 -16.02 -3.16
C GLU A 30 35.79 -15.34 -2.45
N SER A 31 34.58 -15.61 -2.94
CA SER A 31 33.35 -15.22 -2.25
C SER A 31 32.13 -16.10 -2.59
N LEU A 32 32.32 -17.37 -2.95
CA LEU A 32 31.20 -18.30 -3.18
C LEU A 32 30.84 -19.17 -1.97
N PHE A 33 31.53 -19.00 -0.84
CA PHE A 33 31.09 -19.54 0.44
C PHE A 33 31.14 -18.45 1.49
N ILE A 34 30.12 -17.57 1.49
CA ILE A 34 29.79 -16.81 2.69
C ILE A 34 29.39 -17.86 3.73
N ARG A 35 30.28 -18.18 4.67
CA ARG A 35 29.84 -18.70 5.97
C ARG A 35 29.05 -17.56 6.60
N GLU A 36 27.73 -17.65 6.50
CA GLU A 36 26.82 -16.78 7.22
C GLU A 36 27.09 -17.03 8.71
N LYS A 37 27.85 -16.13 9.35
CA LYS A 37 27.82 -16.03 10.81
C LYS A 37 26.36 -15.74 11.16
N PRO A 38 25.76 -16.41 12.18
CA PRO A 38 24.42 -16.06 12.60
C PRO A 38 24.42 -14.58 12.95
N ASP A 39 23.72 -13.79 12.14
CA ASP A 39 23.53 -12.38 12.40
C ASP A 39 22.77 -12.32 13.71
N ARG A 40 23.44 -11.81 14.76
CA ARG A 40 22.70 -11.35 15.95
C ARG A 40 21.64 -10.39 15.44
N PRO A 41 20.38 -10.44 15.94
CA PRO A 41 19.34 -9.53 15.48
C PRO A 41 19.89 -8.12 15.48
N ARG A 42 20.16 -7.58 14.29
CA ARG A 42 20.46 -6.16 14.14
C ARG A 42 19.16 -5.48 14.47
N GLU A 43 19.09 -4.91 15.66
CA GLU A 43 18.08 -3.93 15.99
C GLU A 43 18.15 -2.87 14.89
N GLN A 44 17.14 -2.88 14.03
CA GLN A 44 17.00 -1.93 12.94
C GLN A 44 16.64 -0.58 13.56
N THR A 45 17.64 0.14 14.07
CA THR A 45 17.51 1.59 14.19
C THR A 45 17.70 2.17 12.79
N HIS A 46 16.66 2.08 11.96
CA HIS A 46 16.52 2.96 10.79
C HIS A 46 16.27 4.38 11.30
N ARG A 47 17.31 5.01 11.85
CA ARG A 47 17.37 6.46 11.96
C ARG A 47 18.25 6.94 10.82
N GLY A 48 17.72 6.81 9.59
CA GLY A 48 18.24 7.60 8.48
C GLY A 48 18.16 9.06 8.88
N GLU A 49 19.17 9.84 8.54
CA GLU A 49 19.08 11.30 8.61
C GLU A 49 17.77 11.73 7.94
N PRO A 50 17.03 12.70 8.51
CA PRO A 50 15.77 13.12 7.93
C PRO A 50 16.05 13.64 6.51
N VAL A 51 15.65 12.88 5.50
CA VAL A 51 15.68 13.33 4.11
C VAL A 51 14.95 14.68 4.07
N PRO A 52 15.55 15.73 3.47
CA PRO A 52 14.89 17.01 3.35
C PRO A 52 13.52 16.80 2.70
N LYS A 53 12.44 17.02 3.48
CA LYS A 53 11.07 16.86 2.99
C LYS A 53 10.73 17.85 1.89
N GLU A 54 11.54 18.89 1.67
CA GLU A 54 11.32 19.94 0.69
C GLU A 54 12.63 20.22 -0.08
N TYR A 55 12.58 20.20 -1.43
CA TYR A 55 13.71 20.53 -2.28
C TYR A 55 13.30 21.32 -3.53
N PRO A 56 14.19 22.20 -4.05
CA PRO A 56 13.89 22.99 -5.23
C PRO A 56 13.91 22.12 -6.49
N VAL A 57 12.92 22.31 -7.36
CA VAL A 57 12.81 21.66 -8.66
C VAL A 57 12.61 22.69 -9.77
N THR A 58 12.82 22.25 -11.01
CA THR A 58 12.44 23.03 -12.20
C THR A 58 11.20 22.39 -12.80
N ILE A 59 10.10 23.15 -12.84
CA ILE A 59 8.81 22.74 -13.39
C ILE A 59 8.72 23.34 -14.79
N TYR A 60 8.23 22.58 -15.78
CA TYR A 60 7.98 23.09 -17.12
C TYR A 60 6.48 23.29 -17.30
N LYS A 61 6.05 24.54 -17.50
CA LYS A 61 4.67 24.89 -17.86
C LYS A 61 4.69 25.44 -19.28
N ASP A 62 3.98 24.79 -20.20
CA ASP A 62 3.94 25.16 -21.63
C ASP A 62 5.34 25.29 -22.27
N GLY A 63 6.29 24.45 -21.83
CA GLY A 63 7.69 24.48 -22.29
C GLY A 63 8.57 25.54 -21.63
N VAL A 64 8.02 26.41 -20.78
CA VAL A 64 8.78 27.45 -20.06
C VAL A 64 9.25 26.89 -18.71
N PRO A 65 10.56 26.94 -18.40
CA PRO A 65 11.08 26.50 -17.11
C PRO A 65 10.77 27.52 -16.01
N MET A 66 10.23 27.05 -14.89
CA MET A 66 10.01 27.82 -13.67
C MET A 66 10.60 27.10 -12.45
N LYS A 67 11.00 27.85 -11.42
CA LYS A 67 11.47 27.28 -10.15
C LYS A 67 10.28 26.98 -9.25
N GLY A 68 10.27 25.79 -8.66
CA GLY A 68 9.28 25.36 -7.69
C GLY A 68 9.93 24.62 -6.53
N TRP A 69 9.12 24.31 -5.52
CA TRP A 69 9.51 23.47 -4.39
C TRP A 69 8.67 22.20 -4.44
N VAL A 70 9.33 21.04 -4.37
CA VAL A 70 8.64 19.76 -4.17
C VAL A 70 8.72 19.40 -2.72
N LYS A 71 7.59 18.97 -2.16
CA LYS A 71 7.49 18.38 -0.83
C LYS A 71 7.29 16.87 -0.96
N GLU A 72 8.23 16.08 -0.47
CA GLU A 72 8.04 14.63 -0.34
C GLU A 72 7.08 14.34 0.82
N MET A 73 5.88 13.88 0.47
CA MET A 73 4.88 13.44 1.43
C MET A 73 5.01 11.92 1.64
N PRO A 74 5.14 11.46 2.89
CA PRO A 74 5.26 10.05 3.19
C PRO A 74 3.91 9.37 2.94
N HIS A 75 3.79 8.72 1.78
CA HIS A 75 2.68 7.86 1.35
C HIS A 75 1.33 8.58 1.14
N GLY A 76 0.90 8.62 -0.12
CA GLY A 76 -0.38 9.19 -0.53
C GLY A 76 -0.33 9.69 -1.97
N LEU A 77 -1.21 9.20 -2.84
CA LEU A 77 -1.42 9.82 -4.14
C LEU A 77 -2.40 10.98 -3.95
N GLN A 78 -1.92 12.21 -4.09
CA GLN A 78 -2.76 13.40 -4.18
C GLN A 78 -2.69 13.95 -5.61
N CYS A 79 -3.84 14.15 -6.24
CA CYS A 79 -3.94 14.84 -7.53
C CYS A 79 -4.47 16.25 -7.29
N PHE A 80 -3.92 17.23 -8.00
CA PHE A 80 -4.32 18.64 -7.88
C PHE A 80 -4.87 19.17 -9.21
N ASP A 81 -5.79 20.13 -9.15
CA ASP A 81 -6.24 20.88 -10.32
C ASP A 81 -5.24 21.99 -10.70
N GLU A 82 -5.55 22.73 -11.77
CA GLU A 82 -4.74 23.85 -12.27
C GLU A 82 -4.60 25.02 -11.28
N ASN A 83 -5.47 25.10 -10.28
CA ASN A 83 -5.49 26.12 -9.23
C ASN A 83 -4.81 25.63 -7.93
N GLY A 84 -4.33 24.38 -7.89
CA GLY A 84 -3.69 23.79 -6.72
C GLY A 84 -4.67 23.23 -5.69
N ASN A 85 -5.95 23.03 -6.03
CA ASN A 85 -6.91 22.35 -5.17
C ASN A 85 -6.76 20.83 -5.28
N ILE A 86 -6.97 20.10 -4.19
CA ILE A 86 -6.93 18.64 -4.18
C ILE A 86 -8.18 18.09 -4.88
N VAL A 87 -7.97 17.25 -5.90
CA VAL A 87 -9.03 16.57 -6.67
C VAL A 87 -9.13 15.10 -6.31
N VAL A 88 -8.02 14.47 -5.93
CA VAL A 88 -7.97 13.08 -5.46
C VAL A 88 -7.02 13.03 -4.28
N ASP A 89 -7.41 12.38 -3.20
CA ASP A 89 -6.55 12.08 -2.06
C ASP A 89 -6.70 10.61 -1.65
N VAL A 90 -5.69 9.79 -1.97
CA VAL A 90 -5.67 8.36 -1.61
C VAL A 90 -5.04 8.14 -0.22
N THR A 91 -4.74 9.21 0.53
CA THR A 91 -4.57 9.11 2.00
C THR A 91 -5.91 9.02 2.72
N ASP A 92 -7.03 9.21 2.01
CA ASP A 92 -8.33 9.04 2.60
C ASP A 92 -8.63 7.58 2.95
N ARG A 93 -9.48 7.41 3.95
CA ARG A 93 -9.58 6.19 4.74
C ARG A 93 -10.04 5.00 3.88
N LEU A 94 -9.31 3.88 3.96
CA LEU A 94 -9.65 2.62 3.28
C LEU A 94 -11.02 2.11 3.74
N THR A 95 -11.87 1.70 2.79
CA THR A 95 -13.18 1.12 3.07
C THR A 95 -13.09 -0.03 4.09
N LYS A 96 -13.88 0.05 5.15
CA LYS A 96 -13.99 -0.96 6.21
C LYS A 96 -15.42 -1.44 6.33
N ILE A 97 -15.61 -2.75 6.38
CA ILE A 97 -16.90 -3.36 6.74
C ILE A 97 -17.01 -3.34 8.26
N LEU A 98 -18.09 -2.76 8.79
CA LEU A 98 -18.33 -2.70 10.24
C LEU A 98 -19.25 -3.83 10.72
N GLY A 99 -20.24 -4.20 9.90
CA GLY A 99 -21.16 -5.27 10.24
C GLY A 99 -22.33 -5.41 9.26
N SER A 100 -23.36 -6.10 9.74
CA SER A 100 -24.61 -6.32 9.03
C SER A 100 -25.80 -6.23 9.97
N PHE A 101 -26.98 -5.91 9.45
CA PHE A 101 -28.24 -5.97 10.19
C PHE A 101 -29.36 -6.52 9.32
N GLU A 102 -30.37 -7.12 9.97
CA GLU A 102 -31.59 -7.57 9.34
C GLU A 102 -32.76 -6.68 9.76
N THR A 103 -33.57 -6.32 8.78
CA THR A 103 -34.75 -5.46 8.98
C THR A 103 -35.98 -6.25 9.41
N HIS A 104 -36.00 -7.57 9.18
CA HIS A 104 -37.12 -8.48 9.48
C HIS A 104 -38.50 -7.98 9.02
N GLY A 105 -38.55 -7.11 8.01
CA GLY A 105 -39.80 -6.53 7.48
C GLY A 105 -40.46 -5.55 8.46
N ARG A 106 -39.71 -4.94 9.37
CA ARG A 106 -40.20 -3.98 10.38
C ARG A 106 -39.27 -2.78 10.45
N ASN A 107 -39.82 -1.62 10.83
CA ASN A 107 -38.99 -0.45 11.12
C ASN A 107 -38.07 -0.76 12.30
N GLY A 108 -36.89 -0.16 12.31
CA GLY A 108 -35.93 -0.39 13.37
C GLY A 108 -34.70 0.49 13.24
N SER A 109 -33.76 0.24 14.14
CA SER A 109 -32.48 0.95 14.17
C SER A 109 -31.41 0.09 14.81
N ILE A 110 -30.16 0.38 14.47
CA ILE A 110 -28.97 -0.07 15.18
C ILE A 110 -28.10 1.13 15.53
N THR A 111 -27.36 1.01 16.62
CA THR A 111 -26.33 1.97 17.01
C THR A 111 -24.98 1.30 16.97
N ASP A 112 -23.99 1.96 16.38
CA ASP A 112 -22.61 1.52 16.34
C ASP A 112 -21.69 2.73 16.48
N ASP A 113 -21.00 2.85 17.62
CA ASP A 113 -20.11 3.98 17.94
C ASP A 113 -19.01 4.21 16.89
N ARG A 114 -18.68 3.18 16.11
CA ARG A 114 -17.68 3.25 15.03
C ARG A 114 -18.17 4.07 13.82
N LEU A 115 -19.44 4.45 13.77
CA LEU A 115 -20.02 5.31 12.73
C LEU A 115 -19.88 6.80 13.05
N GLU A 116 -19.63 7.18 14.30
CA GLU A 116 -19.62 8.57 14.74
C GLU A 116 -18.52 9.38 14.02
N GLY A 117 -18.91 10.48 13.37
CA GLY A 117 -17.96 11.34 12.62
C GLY A 117 -17.29 10.66 11.41
N MET A 118 -17.79 9.51 10.95
CA MET A 118 -17.28 8.79 9.78
C MET A 118 -18.19 8.98 8.56
N ASP A 119 -17.58 8.92 7.38
CA ASP A 119 -18.29 8.71 6.12
C ASP A 119 -18.67 7.24 6.00
N TYR A 120 -19.92 6.97 5.64
CA TYR A 120 -20.51 5.65 5.75
C TYR A 120 -21.11 5.18 4.43
N TRP A 121 -21.28 3.86 4.33
CA TRP A 121 -22.03 3.22 3.27
C TRP A 121 -22.92 2.12 3.85
N VAL A 122 -24.07 1.89 3.20
CA VAL A 122 -25.00 0.81 3.52
C VAL A 122 -25.48 0.20 2.21
N VAL A 123 -25.45 -1.13 2.09
CA VAL A 123 -25.84 -1.84 0.86
C VAL A 123 -26.73 -3.05 1.20
N PRO A 124 -27.84 -3.26 0.48
CA PRO A 124 -28.65 -4.46 0.64
C PRO A 124 -27.89 -5.69 0.12
N GLU A 125 -28.00 -6.81 0.85
CA GLU A 125 -27.39 -8.10 0.48
C GLU A 125 -28.45 -9.02 -0.16
N TYR A 126 -29.40 -9.51 0.63
CA TYR A 126 -30.48 -10.39 0.16
C TYR A 126 -31.75 -10.20 0.97
N SER A 127 -32.87 -10.70 0.42
CA SER A 127 -34.14 -10.85 1.14
C SER A 127 -34.32 -12.27 1.63
N THR A 128 -34.77 -12.44 2.88
CA THR A 128 -35.19 -13.76 3.40
C THR A 128 -36.56 -14.18 2.86
N MET A 129 -37.24 -13.32 2.11
CA MET A 129 -38.54 -13.60 1.54
C MET A 129 -38.41 -14.47 0.28
N PRO A 130 -39.16 -15.58 0.16
CA PRO A 130 -39.12 -16.40 -1.04
C PRO A 130 -39.67 -15.61 -2.23
N PHE A 131 -39.07 -15.81 -3.41
CA PHE A 131 -39.44 -15.08 -4.63
C PHE A 131 -40.93 -15.21 -4.98
N GLU A 132 -41.51 -16.38 -4.75
CA GLU A 132 -42.93 -16.68 -4.97
C GLU A 132 -43.87 -15.83 -4.11
N ALA A 133 -43.42 -15.40 -2.92
CA ALA A 133 -44.18 -14.53 -2.04
C ALA A 133 -44.17 -13.06 -2.50
N LEU A 134 -43.23 -12.68 -3.39
CA LEU A 134 -43.16 -11.31 -3.89
C LEU A 134 -44.39 -11.00 -4.74
N GLY A 135 -44.81 -11.87 -5.66
CA GLY A 135 -46.05 -11.72 -6.42
C GLY A 135 -46.29 -10.32 -7.03
N PRO A 136 -47.51 -9.97 -7.45
CA PRO A 136 -47.84 -8.64 -8.00
C PRO A 136 -48.11 -7.59 -6.88
N ASN A 137 -47.47 -7.73 -5.71
CA ASN A 137 -47.74 -6.88 -4.56
C ASN A 137 -46.88 -5.60 -4.60
N ASN A 138 -47.43 -4.49 -4.07
CA ASN A 138 -46.72 -3.22 -3.95
C ASN A 138 -45.77 -3.22 -2.73
N TRP A 139 -44.72 -4.04 -2.81
CA TRP A 139 -43.69 -4.13 -1.77
C TRP A 139 -42.77 -2.92 -1.79
N ALA A 140 -42.37 -2.46 -0.60
CA ALA A 140 -41.41 -1.40 -0.41
C ALA A 140 -40.11 -1.95 0.20
N LEU A 141 -39.00 -1.47 -0.36
CA LEU A 141 -37.70 -1.56 0.30
C LEU A 141 -37.66 -0.55 1.46
N PRO A 142 -36.94 -0.85 2.54
CA PRO A 142 -36.77 0.10 3.62
C PRO A 142 -35.90 1.29 3.17
N VAL A 143 -36.29 2.48 3.58
CA VAL A 143 -35.44 3.67 3.45
C VAL A 143 -34.51 3.69 4.65
N VAL A 144 -33.20 3.54 4.42
CA VAL A 144 -32.19 3.61 5.47
C VAL A 144 -31.66 5.02 5.57
N ALA A 145 -31.65 5.58 6.79
CA ALA A 145 -31.12 6.89 7.11
C ALA A 145 -30.17 6.81 8.31
N ARG A 146 -29.29 7.80 8.44
CA ARG A 146 -28.28 7.87 9.49
C ARG A 146 -28.39 9.19 10.24
N VAL A 147 -28.29 9.12 11.57
CA VAL A 147 -28.12 10.28 12.45
C VAL A 147 -27.06 9.91 13.50
N GLY A 148 -25.92 10.61 13.52
CA GLY A 148 -24.82 10.29 14.45
C GLY A 148 -24.33 8.85 14.27
N ASN A 149 -24.26 8.08 15.34
CA ASN A 149 -23.86 6.68 15.32
C ASN A 149 -25.04 5.69 15.07
N THR A 150 -26.23 6.19 14.73
CA THR A 150 -27.43 5.35 14.55
C THR A 150 -27.85 5.25 13.09
N LEU A 151 -27.97 4.01 12.60
CA LEU A 151 -28.66 3.69 11.35
C LEU A 151 -30.10 3.30 11.66
N SER A 152 -31.05 3.96 11.03
CA SER A 152 -32.48 3.69 11.17
C SER A 152 -33.10 3.35 9.83
N TRP A 153 -34.13 2.52 9.83
CA TRP A 153 -34.84 2.16 8.61
C TRP A 153 -36.35 2.19 8.79
N VAL A 154 -37.03 2.66 7.75
CA VAL A 154 -38.48 2.81 7.73
C VAL A 154 -39.05 2.27 6.43
N TYR A 155 -40.14 1.50 6.53
CA TYR A 155 -40.95 1.05 5.41
C TYR A 155 -42.11 2.01 5.18
N GLN A 156 -42.31 2.40 3.92
CA GLN A 156 -43.43 3.27 3.52
C GLN A 156 -44.67 2.48 3.03
N ALA A 157 -44.54 1.17 2.86
CA ALA A 157 -45.62 0.28 2.43
C ALA A 157 -45.37 -1.15 2.96
N ARG A 158 -45.90 -2.18 2.27
CA ARG A 158 -45.66 -3.59 2.61
C ARG A 158 -44.16 -3.89 2.62
N ALA A 159 -43.66 -4.38 3.73
CA ALA A 159 -42.23 -4.46 3.99
C ALA A 159 -41.59 -5.74 3.42
N VAL A 160 -40.53 -5.58 2.63
CA VAL A 160 -39.64 -6.70 2.26
C VAL A 160 -38.57 -6.86 3.35
N PRO A 161 -38.47 -8.00 4.03
CA PRO A 161 -37.35 -8.26 4.94
C PRO A 161 -36.05 -8.34 4.14
N LEU A 162 -35.08 -7.54 4.52
CA LEU A 162 -33.76 -7.44 3.88
C LEU A 162 -32.65 -7.49 4.92
N LYS A 163 -31.54 -8.11 4.53
CA LYS A 163 -30.26 -8.00 5.19
C LYS A 163 -29.41 -6.93 4.51
N PHE A 164 -28.70 -6.14 5.29
CA PHE A 164 -27.80 -5.10 4.83
C PHE A 164 -26.40 -5.31 5.38
N PHE A 165 -25.39 -4.95 4.59
CA PHE A 165 -24.04 -4.66 5.07
C PHE A 165 -23.85 -3.16 5.23
N TYR A 166 -23.04 -2.78 6.21
CA TYR A 166 -22.65 -1.39 6.37
C TYR A 166 -21.20 -1.27 6.77
N GLY A 167 -20.66 -0.09 6.50
CA GLY A 167 -19.29 0.22 6.80
C GLY A 167 -18.99 1.69 6.68
N VAL A 168 -17.70 1.98 6.73
CA VAL A 168 -17.15 3.33 6.63
C VAL A 168 -16.06 3.38 5.58
N TYR A 169 -15.71 4.58 5.17
CA TYR A 169 -14.43 4.86 4.52
C TYR A 169 -13.43 5.17 5.63
#